data_AF-A0A1G2BQX9-F1
#
_entry.id   AF-A0A1G2BQX9-F1
#
_cell.length_a   1.000
_cell.length_b   1.000
_cell.length_c   1.000
_cell.angle_alpha   90.00
_cell.angle_beta   90.00
_cell.angle_gamma   90.00
#
_symmetry.space_group_name_H-M   'P 1'
#
loop_
_entity.id
_entity.type
_entity.pdbx_description
1 polymer ?
#
loop_
_entity_poly.entity_id
_entity_poly.type
_entity_poly.pdbx_seq_one_letter_code
_entity_poly.pdbx_strand_id
1 'polypeptide(L)'
;MKEDDNSHYLIYQVLGITDKEGELIDIYQNKGRFLYKYAGSFLEEVAILCFEEKFPNTQRKVKIQNKTGKRPKTFEIDCLVDKNAFEIKWRDATTDGDHITKEHARVQNIKKYAYRPIRIMFYYPNRAQAIKIQETLKTIYAGVGGKYYFGDDAWKYIKKETGVDLLNILQKIAKEKTKQ
;
A
#
# COMPACT_ATOMS: atom_id res chain seq x y z
N MET A 1 16.35 -21.09 -8.63
CA MET A 1 17.53 -20.18 -8.70
C MET A 1 18.80 -20.90 -9.10
N LYS A 2 19.35 -21.85 -8.33
CA LYS A 2 20.56 -22.57 -8.78
C LYS A 2 20.37 -23.48 -10.00
N GLU A 3 19.13 -23.88 -10.25
CA GLU A 3 18.72 -24.71 -11.38
C GLU A 3 18.07 -23.88 -12.51
N ASP A 4 18.00 -22.55 -12.34
CA ASP A 4 17.37 -21.69 -13.34
C ASP A 4 18.34 -21.48 -14.52
N ASP A 5 17.79 -21.24 -15.71
CA ASP A 5 18.60 -20.81 -16.85
C ASP A 5 19.19 -19.42 -16.58
N ASN A 6 20.52 -19.30 -16.70
CA ASN A 6 21.28 -18.06 -16.48
C ASN A 6 21.79 -17.46 -17.80
N SER A 7 21.23 -17.86 -18.95
CA SER A 7 21.59 -17.33 -20.27
C SER A 7 21.52 -15.80 -20.35
N HIS A 8 20.67 -15.14 -19.55
CA HIS A 8 20.58 -13.69 -19.45
C HIS A 8 21.81 -13.01 -18.84
N TYR A 9 22.70 -13.74 -18.16
CA TYR A 9 23.92 -13.16 -17.57
C TYR A 9 24.89 -12.62 -18.61
N LEU A 10 24.77 -13.06 -19.88
CA LEU A 10 25.47 -12.41 -20.99
C LEU A 10 25.22 -10.89 -21.00
N ILE A 11 23.98 -10.45 -20.74
CA ILE A 11 23.66 -9.01 -20.70
C ILE A 11 24.29 -8.33 -19.48
N TYR A 12 24.35 -9.01 -18.34
CA TYR A 12 25.03 -8.49 -17.15
C TYR A 12 26.52 -8.30 -17.41
N GLN A 13 27.17 -9.26 -18.07
CA GLN A 13 28.56 -9.18 -18.48
C GLN A 13 28.84 -8.04 -19.47
N VAL A 14 27.95 -7.82 -20.44
CA VAL A 14 28.04 -6.66 -21.37
C VAL A 14 28.03 -5.34 -20.59
N LEU A 15 27.35 -5.28 -19.45
CA LEU A 15 27.32 -4.13 -18.54
C LEU A 15 28.48 -4.09 -17.53
N GLY A 16 29.43 -5.03 -17.62
CA GLY A 16 30.58 -5.12 -16.72
C GLY A 16 30.30 -5.78 -15.37
N ILE A 17 29.17 -6.49 -15.24
CA ILE A 17 28.78 -7.19 -14.01
C ILE A 17 29.17 -8.67 -14.12
N THR A 18 29.87 -9.19 -13.11
CA THR A 18 30.29 -10.58 -13.08
C THR A 18 29.11 -11.52 -12.78
N ASP A 19 29.22 -12.81 -13.14
CA ASP A 19 28.17 -13.80 -12.85
C ASP A 19 27.82 -13.88 -11.35
N LYS A 20 28.83 -13.77 -10.49
CA LYS A 20 28.64 -13.76 -9.03
C LYS A 20 27.86 -12.54 -8.55
N GLU A 21 28.16 -11.36 -9.10
CA GLU A 21 27.41 -10.14 -8.79
C GLU A 21 25.98 -10.22 -9.34
N GLY A 22 25.82 -10.76 -10.56
CA GLY A 22 24.52 -11.03 -11.17
C GLY A 22 23.64 -11.95 -10.30
N GLU A 23 24.20 -13.05 -9.82
CA GLU A 23 23.52 -13.98 -8.91
C GLU A 23 23.06 -13.29 -7.62
N LEU A 24 23.94 -12.50 -7.01
CA LEU A 24 23.59 -11.75 -5.80
C LEU A 24 22.50 -10.72 -6.06
N ILE A 25 22.57 -9.99 -7.18
CA ILE A 25 21.55 -9.01 -7.58
C ILE A 25 20.19 -9.70 -7.72
N ASP A 26 20.11 -10.81 -8.44
CA ASP A 26 18.87 -11.56 -8.64
C ASP A 26 18.33 -12.09 -7.30
N ILE A 27 19.20 -12.63 -6.43
CA ILE A 27 18.81 -13.11 -5.09
C ILE A 27 18.22 -11.98 -4.25
N TYR A 28 18.89 -10.82 -4.18
CA TYR A 28 18.43 -9.69 -3.39
C TYR A 28 17.18 -9.03 -3.98
N GLN A 29 17.06 -8.97 -5.31
CA GLN A 29 15.84 -8.51 -5.97
C GLN A 29 14.66 -9.40 -5.60
N ASN A 30 14.83 -10.72 -5.64
CA ASN A 30 13.78 -11.69 -5.29
C ASN A 30 13.42 -11.61 -3.80
N LYS A 31 14.41 -11.58 -2.90
CA LYS A 31 14.19 -11.38 -1.45
C LYS A 31 13.48 -10.06 -1.16
N GLY A 32 13.91 -8.98 -1.81
CA GLY A 32 13.29 -7.66 -1.69
C GLY A 32 11.84 -7.67 -2.16
N ARG A 33 11.55 -8.24 -3.34
CA ARG A 33 10.20 -8.36 -3.88
C ARG A 33 9.30 -9.19 -2.97
N PHE A 34 9.80 -10.32 -2.46
CA PHE A 34 9.10 -11.14 -1.49
C PHE A 34 8.75 -10.32 -0.25
N LEU A 35 9.75 -9.76 0.42
CA LEU A 35 9.56 -9.01 1.66
C LEU A 35 8.58 -7.84 1.49
N TYR A 36 8.75 -7.03 0.44
CA TYR A 36 7.90 -5.86 0.19
C TYR A 36 6.44 -6.25 -0.06
N LYS A 37 6.21 -7.34 -0.83
CA LYS A 37 4.86 -7.85 -1.06
C LYS A 37 4.20 -8.29 0.24
N TYR A 38 4.88 -9.12 1.02
CA TYR A 38 4.31 -9.66 2.25
C TYR A 38 4.19 -8.63 3.36
N ALA A 39 5.11 -7.66 3.48
CA ALA A 39 4.98 -6.55 4.41
C ALA A 39 3.75 -5.68 4.07
N GLY A 40 3.51 -5.42 2.78
CA GLY A 40 2.33 -4.71 2.31
C GLY A 40 1.03 -5.44 2.64
N SER A 41 0.91 -6.71 2.22
CA SER A 41 -0.27 -7.53 2.50
C SER A 41 -0.48 -7.72 4.00
N PHE A 42 0.58 -7.98 4.77
CA PHE A 42 0.47 -8.14 6.22
C PHE A 42 -0.12 -6.89 6.88
N LEU A 43 0.41 -5.70 6.56
CA LEU A 43 -0.03 -4.48 7.22
C LEU A 43 -1.44 -4.05 6.80
N GLU A 44 -1.82 -4.31 5.55
CA GLU A 44 -3.21 -4.19 5.09
C GLU A 44 -4.13 -5.10 5.91
N GLU A 45 -3.84 -6.39 5.98
CA GLU A 45 -4.69 -7.38 6.67
C GLU A 45 -4.86 -7.08 8.17
N VAL A 46 -3.78 -6.73 8.89
CA VAL A 46 -3.90 -6.42 10.32
C VAL A 46 -4.62 -5.09 10.60
N ALA A 47 -4.55 -4.13 9.68
CA ALA A 47 -5.33 -2.89 9.79
C ALA A 47 -6.82 -3.16 9.55
N ILE A 48 -7.17 -4.02 8.59
CA ILE A 48 -8.55 -4.46 8.34
C ILE A 48 -9.11 -5.18 9.58
N LEU A 49 -8.33 -6.08 10.19
CA LEU A 49 -8.73 -6.78 11.41
C LEU A 49 -9.07 -5.82 12.57
N CYS A 50 -8.36 -4.69 12.68
CA CYS A 50 -8.70 -3.67 13.67
C CYS A 50 -10.10 -3.07 13.43
N PHE A 51 -10.48 -2.85 12.17
CA PHE A 51 -11.82 -2.34 11.85
C PHE A 51 -12.90 -3.39 12.09
N GLU A 52 -12.67 -4.65 11.74
CA GLU A 52 -13.64 -5.73 11.97
C GLU A 52 -13.92 -5.96 13.44
N GLU A 53 -12.89 -5.90 14.29
CA GLU A 53 -13.05 -6.02 15.75
C GLU A 53 -13.97 -4.91 16.30
N LYS A 54 -13.91 -3.71 15.74
CA LYS A 54 -14.72 -2.56 16.20
C LYS A 54 -16.10 -2.48 15.55
N PHE A 55 -16.18 -2.81 14.27
CA PHE A 55 -17.35 -2.56 13.42
C PHE A 55 -17.82 -3.88 12.77
N PRO A 56 -18.89 -4.51 13.30
CA PRO A 56 -19.37 -5.81 12.84
C PRO A 56 -19.76 -5.89 11.35
N ASN A 57 -20.11 -4.76 10.73
CA ASN A 57 -20.53 -4.68 9.33
C ASN A 57 -19.39 -4.30 8.37
N THR A 58 -18.14 -4.38 8.82
CA THR A 58 -16.96 -4.13 7.98
C THR A 58 -16.96 -5.08 6.79
N GLN A 59 -16.71 -4.56 5.59
CA GLN A 59 -16.59 -5.35 4.37
C GLN A 59 -15.17 -5.25 3.81
N ARG A 60 -14.59 -6.39 3.45
CA ARG A 60 -13.25 -6.50 2.86
C ARG A 60 -13.30 -6.47 1.34
N LYS A 61 -12.30 -5.85 0.71
CA LYS A 61 -11.99 -5.96 -0.74
C LYS A 61 -13.22 -5.78 -1.63
N VAL A 62 -14.05 -4.79 -1.31
CA VAL A 62 -15.31 -4.50 -2.01
C VAL A 62 -14.98 -4.00 -3.40
N LYS A 63 -15.58 -4.61 -4.43
CA LYS A 63 -15.40 -4.17 -5.82
C LYS A 63 -16.57 -3.31 -6.27
N ILE A 64 -16.27 -2.08 -6.67
CA ILE A 64 -17.24 -1.14 -7.26
C ILE A 64 -17.04 -1.04 -8.77
N GLN A 65 -18.11 -0.82 -9.54
CA GLN A 65 -18.00 -0.64 -10.99
C GLN A 65 -17.42 0.73 -11.33
N ASN A 66 -16.67 0.81 -12.43
CA ASN A 66 -16.20 2.09 -12.94
C ASN A 66 -17.36 2.84 -13.63
N LYS A 67 -17.82 3.91 -12.98
CA LYS A 67 -18.86 4.85 -13.45
C LYS A 67 -18.29 6.04 -14.24
N THR A 68 -16.99 6.08 -14.53
CA THR A 68 -16.32 7.27 -15.10
C THR A 68 -15.52 6.98 -16.36
N GLY A 69 -15.11 5.72 -16.58
CA GLY A 69 -14.35 5.34 -17.77
C GLY A 69 -14.55 3.87 -18.14
N LYS A 70 -13.85 3.43 -19.20
CA LYS A 70 -13.94 2.06 -19.73
C LYS A 70 -12.99 1.07 -19.03
N ARG A 71 -11.87 1.55 -18.49
CA ARG A 71 -10.87 0.74 -17.78
C ARG A 71 -10.30 1.49 -16.56
N PRO A 72 -9.97 0.79 -15.47
CA PRO A 72 -10.33 -0.61 -15.19
C PRO A 72 -11.86 -0.78 -15.10
N LYS A 73 -12.38 -2.02 -15.22
CA LYS A 73 -13.84 -2.28 -15.14
C LYS A 73 -14.38 -2.05 -13.74
N THR A 74 -13.59 -2.41 -12.73
CA THR A 74 -13.91 -2.23 -11.33
C THR A 74 -12.75 -1.57 -10.59
N PHE A 75 -13.06 -0.95 -9.47
CA PHE A 75 -12.10 -0.54 -8.46
C PHE A 75 -12.33 -1.35 -7.19
N GLU A 76 -11.25 -1.75 -6.54
CA GLU A 76 -11.30 -2.39 -5.23
C GLU A 76 -11.21 -1.32 -4.14
N ILE A 77 -11.92 -1.58 -3.03
CA ILE A 77 -11.85 -0.85 -1.77
C ILE A 77 -11.35 -1.87 -0.75
N ASP A 78 -10.16 -1.65 -0.19
CA ASP A 78 -9.52 -2.61 0.72
C ASP A 78 -10.43 -2.93 1.92
N CYS A 79 -11.03 -1.88 2.51
CA CYS A 79 -11.96 -1.99 3.62
C CYS A 79 -13.07 -0.93 3.53
N LEU A 80 -14.32 -1.35 3.70
CA LEU A 80 -15.49 -0.47 3.73
C LEU A 80 -16.17 -0.58 5.09
N VAL A 81 -16.25 0.55 5.80
CA VAL A 81 -17.00 0.67 7.07
C VAL A 81 -18.05 1.76 6.88
N ASP A 82 -19.33 1.37 6.89
CA ASP A 82 -20.46 2.23 6.54
C ASP A 82 -20.24 2.95 5.19
N LYS A 83 -19.98 4.26 5.23
CA LYS A 83 -19.68 5.08 4.04
C LYS A 83 -18.18 5.36 3.87
N ASN A 84 -17.31 4.94 4.78
CA ASN A 84 -15.88 5.19 4.70
C ASN A 84 -15.20 4.06 3.91
N ALA A 85 -14.71 4.41 2.72
CA ALA A 85 -13.99 3.50 1.83
C ALA A 85 -12.47 3.70 2.02
N PHE A 86 -11.84 2.76 2.69
CA PHE A 86 -10.42 2.79 3.04
C PHE A 86 -9.55 2.18 1.95
N GLU A 87 -8.48 2.92 1.62
CA GLU A 87 -7.29 2.42 0.96
C GLU A 87 -6.16 2.35 1.99
N ILE A 88 -5.57 1.18 2.16
CA ILE A 88 -4.55 0.92 3.16
C ILE A 88 -3.23 0.66 2.44
N LYS A 89 -2.20 1.42 2.83
CA LYS A 89 -0.84 1.28 2.30
C LYS A 89 0.14 1.18 3.46
N TRP A 90 1.01 0.18 3.40
CA TRP A 90 2.13 0.14 4.32
C TRP A 90 3.12 1.26 4.02
N ARG A 91 3.48 1.43 2.74
CA ARG A 91 4.35 2.47 2.22
C ARG A 91 4.08 2.64 0.73
N ASP A 92 4.11 3.87 0.25
CA ASP A 92 4.08 4.16 -1.18
C ASP A 92 5.41 4.81 -1.60
N ALA A 93 6.15 4.14 -2.49
CA ALA A 93 7.45 4.58 -3.00
C ALA A 93 7.41 4.87 -4.50
N THR A 94 6.23 4.91 -5.09
CA THR A 94 6.00 5.26 -6.49
C THR A 94 6.66 6.58 -6.84
N THR A 95 7.30 6.61 -8.02
CA THR A 95 7.92 7.82 -8.57
C THR A 95 7.34 8.22 -9.92
N ASP A 96 6.50 7.38 -10.53
CA ASP A 96 5.84 7.62 -11.80
C ASP A 96 4.45 8.28 -11.61
N GLY A 97 4.14 9.23 -12.49
CA GLY A 97 2.90 10.01 -12.43
C GLY A 97 1.63 9.24 -12.80
N ASP A 98 1.75 8.06 -13.41
CA ASP A 98 0.60 7.22 -13.81
C ASP A 98 -0.26 6.82 -12.61
N HIS A 99 0.37 6.64 -11.44
CA HIS A 99 -0.33 6.35 -10.19
C HIS A 99 -1.27 7.48 -9.75
N ILE A 100 -0.93 8.75 -10.02
CA ILE A 100 -1.79 9.90 -9.68
C ILE A 100 -3.10 9.81 -10.47
N THR A 101 -3.01 9.56 -11.77
CA THR A 101 -4.18 9.48 -12.66
C THR A 101 -5.09 8.32 -12.26
N LYS A 102 -4.51 7.14 -11.98
CA LYS A 102 -5.26 5.96 -11.52
C LYS A 102 -5.97 6.23 -10.20
N GLU A 103 -5.27 6.85 -9.25
CA GLU A 103 -5.82 7.15 -7.94
C GLU A 103 -6.92 8.22 -8.02
N HIS A 104 -6.73 9.26 -8.83
CA HIS A 104 -7.75 10.26 -9.11
C HIS A 104 -9.03 9.61 -9.66
N ALA A 105 -8.91 8.74 -10.67
CA ALA A 105 -10.05 8.02 -11.23
C ALA A 105 -10.76 7.15 -10.17
N ARG A 106 -9.99 6.48 -9.30
CA ARG A 106 -10.53 5.65 -8.22
C ARG A 106 -11.33 6.46 -7.21
N VAL A 107 -10.79 7.56 -6.69
CA VAL A 107 -11.48 8.36 -5.66
C VAL A 107 -12.75 9.03 -6.20
N GLN A 108 -12.75 9.45 -7.47
CA GLN A 108 -13.95 9.98 -8.12
C GLN A 108 -15.04 8.92 -8.24
N ASN A 109 -14.66 7.68 -8.56
CA ASN A 109 -15.60 6.57 -8.60
C ASN A 109 -16.17 6.26 -7.20
N ILE A 110 -15.33 6.20 -6.17
CA ILE A 110 -15.77 6.02 -4.77
C ILE A 110 -16.79 7.10 -4.39
N LYS A 111 -16.51 8.38 -4.69
CA LYS A 111 -17.44 9.49 -4.45
C LYS A 111 -18.78 9.31 -5.17
N LYS A 112 -18.79 8.80 -6.41
CA LYS A 112 -20.02 8.49 -7.17
C LYS A 112 -20.85 7.34 -6.58
N TYR A 113 -20.30 6.57 -5.66
CA TYR A 113 -21.04 5.60 -4.85
C TYR A 113 -21.53 6.19 -3.52
N ALA A 114 -21.40 7.51 -3.32
CA ALA A 114 -21.68 8.21 -2.07
C ALA A 114 -20.85 7.70 -0.88
N TYR A 115 -19.69 7.10 -1.17
CA TYR A 115 -18.68 6.75 -0.19
C TYR A 115 -17.65 7.86 -0.06
N ARG A 116 -17.07 7.96 1.14
CA ARG A 116 -15.98 8.85 1.48
C ARG A 116 -14.66 8.10 1.32
N PRO A 117 -13.80 8.48 0.35
CA PRO A 117 -12.50 7.85 0.20
C PRO A 117 -11.57 8.28 1.34
N ILE A 118 -10.92 7.32 1.99
CA ILE A 118 -9.95 7.56 3.05
C ILE A 118 -8.68 6.78 2.76
N ARG A 119 -7.52 7.44 2.71
CA ARG A 119 -6.22 6.79 2.57
C ARG A 119 -5.50 6.74 3.90
N ILE A 120 -4.97 5.57 4.23
CA ILE A 120 -4.14 5.33 5.42
C ILE A 120 -2.80 4.81 4.92
N MET A 121 -1.72 5.59 5.11
CA MET A 121 -0.37 5.21 4.70
C MET A 121 0.60 5.18 5.89
N PHE A 122 0.96 4.01 6.39
CA PHE A 122 1.67 3.89 7.66
C PHE A 122 3.11 4.43 7.66
N TYR A 123 3.83 4.31 6.55
CA TYR A 123 5.20 4.79 6.40
C TYR A 123 5.32 5.74 5.21
N TYR A 124 5.89 6.92 5.45
CA TYR A 124 6.07 7.93 4.41
C TYR A 124 7.28 7.60 3.51
N PRO A 125 7.24 7.92 2.20
CA PRO A 125 8.42 7.78 1.35
C PRO A 125 9.54 8.74 1.75
N ASN A 126 10.78 8.36 1.41
CA ASN A 126 11.97 9.19 1.65
C ASN A 126 12.40 9.95 0.38
N ARG A 127 12.04 9.46 -0.81
CA ARG A 127 12.47 10.06 -2.08
C ARG A 127 11.63 11.30 -2.36
N ALA A 128 12.30 12.43 -2.66
CA ALA A 128 11.63 13.71 -2.91
C ALA A 128 10.51 13.64 -3.97
N GLN A 129 10.71 12.86 -5.04
CA GLN A 129 9.68 12.67 -6.07
C GLN A 129 8.46 11.92 -5.55
N ALA A 130 8.66 10.86 -4.77
CA ALA A 130 7.57 10.12 -4.16
C ALA A 130 6.80 10.99 -3.14
N ILE A 131 7.51 11.84 -2.39
CA ILE A 131 6.91 12.81 -1.46
C ILE A 131 5.96 13.74 -2.22
N LYS A 132 6.40 14.37 -3.31
CA LYS A 132 5.57 15.25 -4.16
C LYS A 132 4.32 14.54 -4.71
N ILE A 133 4.44 13.26 -5.07
CA ILE A 133 3.31 12.45 -5.49
C ILE A 133 2.31 12.28 -4.34
N GLN A 134 2.77 11.94 -3.13
CA GLN A 134 1.87 11.76 -1.98
C GLN A 134 1.20 13.09 -1.55
N GLU A 135 1.88 14.23 -1.66
CA GLU A 135 1.28 15.55 -1.48
C GLU A 135 0.16 15.81 -2.51
N THR A 136 0.39 15.45 -3.77
CA THR A 136 -0.63 15.55 -4.83
C THR A 136 -1.81 14.62 -4.57
N LEU A 137 -1.57 13.39 -4.10
CA LEU A 137 -2.65 12.48 -3.70
C LEU A 137 -3.46 13.05 -2.53
N LYS A 138 -2.81 13.69 -1.56
CA LYS A 138 -3.49 14.34 -0.44
C LYS A 138 -4.46 15.42 -0.91
N THR A 139 -4.08 16.26 -1.88
CA THR A 139 -4.98 17.28 -2.45
C THR A 139 -6.13 16.67 -3.23
N ILE A 140 -5.88 15.59 -3.99
CA ILE A 140 -6.91 14.83 -4.71
C ILE A 140 -7.97 14.29 -3.74
N TYR A 141 -7.55 13.65 -2.65
CA TYR A 141 -8.46 13.15 -1.62
C TYR A 141 -9.27 14.27 -0.98
N ALA A 142 -8.63 15.39 -0.64
CA ALA A 142 -9.33 16.54 -0.07
C ALA A 142 -10.37 17.12 -1.05
N GLY A 143 -10.05 17.24 -2.33
CA GLY A 143 -10.94 17.78 -3.37
C GLY A 143 -12.23 16.98 -3.58
N VAL A 144 -12.25 15.70 -3.20
CA VAL A 144 -13.45 14.86 -3.23
C VAL A 144 -14.18 14.74 -1.88
N GLY A 145 -13.74 15.47 -0.85
CA GLY A 145 -14.26 15.37 0.53
C GLY A 145 -13.71 14.16 1.30
N GLY A 146 -12.68 13.51 0.76
CA GLY A 146 -11.99 12.39 1.37
C GLY A 146 -11.02 12.81 2.48
N LYS A 147 -10.29 11.83 3.00
CA LYS A 147 -9.26 12.02 4.03
C LYS A 147 -7.98 11.29 3.64
N TYR A 148 -6.85 11.82 4.09
CA TYR A 148 -5.54 11.24 3.82
C TYR A 148 -4.70 11.33 5.10
N TYR A 149 -4.35 10.17 5.65
CA TYR A 149 -3.51 10.05 6.85
C TYR A 149 -2.24 9.30 6.51
N PHE A 150 -1.12 9.75 7.08
CA PHE A 150 0.15 9.06 6.91
C PHE A 150 1.02 9.13 8.16
N GLY A 151 2.00 8.22 8.25
CA GLY A 151 2.93 8.19 9.38
C GLY A 151 2.19 8.07 10.71
N ASP A 152 2.57 8.90 11.68
CA ASP A 152 1.94 8.95 13.00
C ASP A 152 0.44 9.20 12.95
N ASP A 153 -0.05 9.99 11.99
CA ASP A 153 -1.47 10.27 11.86
C ASP A 153 -2.25 9.03 11.40
N ALA A 154 -1.65 8.16 10.58
CA ALA A 154 -2.26 6.88 10.21
C ALA A 154 -2.39 5.95 11.42
N TRP A 155 -1.34 5.83 12.23
CA TRP A 155 -1.36 5.02 13.46
C TRP A 155 -2.38 5.55 14.48
N LYS A 156 -2.38 6.86 14.72
CA LYS A 156 -3.34 7.52 15.61
C LYS A 156 -4.77 7.37 15.11
N TYR A 157 -4.98 7.44 13.80
CA TYR A 157 -6.31 7.25 13.21
C TYR A 157 -6.85 5.85 13.45
N ILE A 158 -6.05 4.80 13.20
CA ILE A 158 -6.46 3.41 13.51
C ILE A 158 -6.85 3.30 14.98
N LYS A 159 -5.98 3.72 15.90
CA LYS A 159 -6.25 3.64 17.34
C LYS A 159 -7.50 4.42 17.76
N LYS A 160 -7.71 5.60 17.19
CA LYS A 160 -8.87 6.44 17.49
C LYS A 160 -10.17 5.80 17.02
N GLU A 161 -10.20 5.31 15.79
CA GLU A 161 -11.44 4.79 15.19
C GLU A 161 -11.78 3.38 15.69
N THR A 162 -10.78 2.53 15.94
CA THR A 162 -11.00 1.13 16.32
C THR A 162 -10.83 0.86 17.81
N GLY A 163 -10.11 1.73 18.54
CA GLY A 163 -9.68 1.47 19.92
C GLY A 163 -8.43 0.58 20.02
N VAL A 164 -7.92 0.05 18.91
CA VAL A 164 -6.80 -0.90 18.89
C VAL A 164 -5.47 -0.16 18.66
N ASP A 165 -4.53 -0.31 19.59
CA ASP A 165 -3.17 0.23 19.44
C ASP A 165 -2.28 -0.69 18.60
N LEU A 166 -2.55 -0.71 17.29
CA LEU A 166 -1.87 -1.58 16.33
C LEU A 166 -0.34 -1.37 16.34
N LEU A 167 0.13 -0.12 16.43
CA LEU A 167 1.56 0.18 16.46
C LEU A 167 2.25 -0.47 17.66
N ASN A 168 1.67 -0.34 18.85
CA ASN A 168 2.23 -0.95 20.05
C ASN A 168 2.22 -2.49 19.97
N ILE A 169 1.15 -3.09 19.44
CA ILE A 169 1.08 -4.54 19.23
C ILE A 169 2.23 -5.01 18.32
N LEU A 170 2.42 -4.35 17.18
CA LEU A 170 3.49 -4.68 16.24
C LEU A 170 4.88 -4.49 16.87
N GLN A 171 5.10 -3.43 17.65
CA GLN A 171 6.36 -3.19 18.36
C GLN A 171 6.65 -4.27 19.41
N LYS A 172 5.63 -4.78 20.12
CA LYS A 172 5.78 -5.90 21.07
C LYS A 172 6.19 -7.18 20.35
N ILE A 173 5.48 -7.54 19.27
CA ILE A 173 5.80 -8.71 18.45
C ILE A 173 7.23 -8.61 17.90
N ALA A 174 7.62 -7.44 17.39
CA ALA A 174 8.97 -7.21 16.87
C ALA A 174 10.05 -7.41 17.95
N LYS A 175 9.83 -6.89 19.17
CA LYS A 175 10.74 -7.09 20.31
C LYS A 175 10.86 -8.56 20.71
N GLU A 176 9.77 -9.33 20.67
CA GLU A 176 9.80 -10.77 20.97
C GLU A 176 10.59 -11.57 19.92
N LYS A 177 10.47 -11.19 18.64
CA LYS A 177 11.14 -11.88 17.52
C LYS A 177 12.62 -11.52 17.36
N THR A 178 13.06 -10.38 17.88
CA THR A 178 14.44 -9.87 17.73
C THR A 178 15.31 -10.08 18.97
N LYS A 179 14.76 -10.64 20.05
CA LYS A 179 15.49 -11.05 21.26
C LYS A 179 16.19 -12.42 21.13
N GLN A 180 16.14 -13.04 19.95
CA GLN A 180 16.84 -14.29 19.63
C GLN A 180 18.25 -14.04 19.13
#